data_AF-A0AAW1ADA3-F1
#
_entry.id   AF-A0AAW1ADA3-F1
#
_cell.length_a   1.000
_cell.length_b   1.000
_cell.length_c   1.000
_cell.angle_alpha   90.00
_cell.angle_beta   90.00
_cell.angle_gamma   90.00
#
_symmetry.space_group_name_H-M   'P 1'
#
loop_
_entity.id
_entity.type
_entity.pdbx_description
1 polymer ?
#
loop_
_entity_poly.entity_id
_entity_poly.type
_entity_poly.pdbx_seq_one_letter_code
_entity_poly.pdbx_strand_id
1 'polypeptide(L)'
;MRVLLSKLPRPWIVDEKKDDGYTALHLAALNNHVEVAEQLARAGKADLDLQNVNLQTALHLAVERQHTQIVRLLVREGANLNVADKDGDTPLHEALRYHTLSQLRQLQDVQDVGRLLMGLGAQGQDKKSSSFIACFLAAHGADLELKNKKGQTPLDLCPDPNLCKTLTTCHKDRESHDIETAVPSATIDECLVCSDGKREMLFSPCGHVACCNACAPRVKKCLICRENVLSRTKIEECVVCSDRKASVLFRPCGHMCACESCAALMKKCVQCRAQIQHMLPLSICCGRGGDVTYVKNSNTTELKNDQEEEISQQNTGGGEALLMNNGSRDTSHSDIQKLQQQLQDIKEQTMCPVCLDRLKNMIFLCGHGTCQMCGDRMSECPICRKAVDKRILLY
;
A
#
# COMPACT_ATOMS: atom_id res chain seq x y z
N MET A 1 8.76 6.72 8.57
CA MET A 1 8.90 5.52 7.70
C MET A 1 9.22 5.87 6.25
N ARG A 2 8.42 6.69 5.54
CA ARG A 2 8.64 7.03 4.12
C ARG A 2 10.02 7.62 3.80
N VAL A 3 10.53 8.51 4.66
CA VAL A 3 11.89 9.09 4.52
C VAL A 3 12.99 8.07 4.82
N LEU A 4 12.73 7.14 5.74
CA LEU A 4 13.69 6.07 6.04
C LEU A 4 13.79 5.15 4.83
N LEU A 5 12.66 4.64 4.33
CA LEU A 5 12.63 3.71 3.19
C LEU A 5 13.26 4.29 1.90
N SER A 6 13.11 5.59 1.65
CA SER A 6 13.73 6.23 0.47
C SER A 6 15.21 6.57 0.61
N LYS A 7 15.77 6.48 1.81
CA LYS A 7 17.16 6.86 2.14
C LYS A 7 17.99 5.65 2.60
N LEU A 8 17.43 4.44 2.64
CA LEU A 8 18.13 3.26 3.10
C LEU A 8 19.20 2.85 2.08
N PRO A 9 20.48 2.74 2.48
CA PRO A 9 21.55 2.25 1.61
C PRO A 9 21.44 0.75 1.31
N ARG A 10 20.47 0.04 1.91
CA ARG A 10 20.24 -1.40 1.79
C ARG A 10 18.74 -1.67 1.61
N PRO A 11 18.26 -1.82 0.36
CA PRO A 11 16.84 -2.07 0.09
C PRO A 11 16.28 -3.32 0.79
N TRP A 12 17.10 -4.38 0.94
CA TRP A 12 16.69 -5.68 1.50
C TRP A 12 16.43 -5.67 3.01
N ILE A 13 16.72 -4.58 3.74
CA ILE A 13 16.51 -4.53 5.19
C ILE A 13 15.03 -4.63 5.60
N VAL A 14 14.11 -4.32 4.68
CA VAL A 14 12.66 -4.44 4.92
C VAL A 14 12.20 -5.90 5.03
N ASP A 15 13.01 -6.81 4.49
CA ASP A 15 12.76 -8.26 4.42
C ASP A 15 13.50 -9.04 5.51
N GLU A 16 14.27 -8.35 6.36
CA GLU A 16 14.94 -8.95 7.50
C GLU A 16 13.90 -9.59 8.43
N LYS A 17 14.13 -10.86 8.74
CA LYS A 17 13.27 -11.66 9.60
C LYS A 17 13.76 -11.57 11.04
N LYS A 18 12.83 -11.48 11.97
CA LYS A 18 13.08 -11.74 13.38
C LYS A 18 13.29 -13.24 13.63
N ASP A 19 13.62 -13.60 14.87
CA ASP A 19 13.87 -14.99 15.30
C ASP A 19 12.66 -15.92 15.06
N ASP A 20 11.44 -15.36 15.08
CA ASP A 20 10.17 -16.03 14.77
C ASP A 20 9.84 -16.03 13.27
N GLY A 21 10.76 -15.56 12.42
CA GLY A 21 10.59 -15.47 10.98
C GLY A 21 9.73 -14.29 10.50
N TYR A 22 9.22 -13.44 11.40
CA TYR A 22 8.37 -12.32 11.01
C TYR A 22 9.20 -11.18 10.41
N THR A 23 8.80 -10.73 9.22
CA THR A 23 9.29 -9.48 8.63
C THR A 23 8.43 -8.29 9.07
N ALA A 24 8.87 -7.07 8.74
CA ALA A 24 8.08 -5.86 8.99
C ALA A 24 6.68 -5.94 8.33
N LEU A 25 6.59 -6.54 7.14
CA LEU A 25 5.33 -6.69 6.42
C LEU A 25 4.36 -7.66 7.12
N HIS A 26 4.87 -8.76 7.68
CA HIS A 26 4.05 -9.69 8.48
C HIS A 26 3.43 -8.98 9.67
N LEU A 27 4.23 -8.20 10.41
CA LEU A 27 3.75 -7.47 11.59
C LEU A 27 2.73 -6.39 11.21
N ALA A 28 2.94 -5.70 10.09
CA ALA A 28 2.00 -4.71 9.58
C ALA A 28 0.67 -5.37 9.18
N ALA A 29 0.72 -6.53 8.51
CA ALA A 29 -0.45 -7.29 8.13
C ALA A 29 -1.21 -7.82 9.34
N LEU A 30 -0.51 -8.41 10.33
CA LEU A 30 -1.12 -8.95 11.54
C LEU A 30 -1.87 -7.89 12.37
N ASN A 31 -1.31 -6.67 12.46
CA ASN A 31 -1.84 -5.57 13.27
C ASN A 31 -2.72 -4.57 12.49
N ASN A 32 -3.09 -4.87 11.24
CA ASN A 32 -3.89 -3.99 10.38
C ASN A 32 -3.31 -2.59 10.13
N HIS A 33 -1.98 -2.46 10.07
CA HIS A 33 -1.33 -1.19 9.80
C HIS A 33 -1.22 -0.97 8.28
N VAL A 34 -2.32 -0.56 7.65
CA VAL A 34 -2.47 -0.43 6.19
C VAL A 34 -1.44 0.50 5.57
N GLU A 35 -1.24 1.68 6.14
CA GLU A 35 -0.29 2.66 5.60
C GLU A 35 1.14 2.14 5.70
N VAL A 36 1.47 1.41 6.77
CA VAL A 36 2.80 0.80 6.95
C VAL A 36 3.02 -0.29 5.92
N ALA A 37 2.06 -1.20 5.75
CA ALA A 37 2.12 -2.25 4.74
C ALA A 37 2.25 -1.67 3.33
N GLU A 38 1.52 -0.59 3.00
CA GLU A 38 1.60 0.05 1.68
C GLU A 38 2.96 0.69 1.43
N GLN A 39 3.55 1.35 2.45
CA GLN A 39 4.90 1.89 2.33
C GLN A 39 5.96 0.79 2.20
N LEU A 40 5.83 -0.31 2.94
CA LEU A 40 6.75 -1.45 2.84
C LEU A 40 6.70 -2.10 1.46
N ALA A 41 5.50 -2.38 0.94
CA ALA A 41 5.32 -2.97 -0.38
C ALA A 41 5.83 -2.06 -1.51
N ARG A 42 5.47 -0.77 -1.50
CA ARG A 42 5.79 0.14 -2.62
C ARG A 42 7.14 0.83 -2.52
N ALA A 43 7.41 1.47 -1.39
CA ALA A 43 8.63 2.24 -1.20
C ALA A 43 9.79 1.35 -0.75
N GLY A 44 9.50 0.36 0.10
CA GLY A 44 10.47 -0.64 0.54
C GLY A 44 10.74 -1.72 -0.51
N LYS A 45 9.81 -1.95 -1.45
CA LYS A 45 9.83 -3.10 -2.38
C LYS A 45 9.99 -4.43 -1.63
N ALA A 46 9.31 -4.54 -0.48
CA ALA A 46 9.36 -5.73 0.34
C ALA A 46 8.86 -6.96 -0.44
N ASP A 47 9.52 -8.09 -0.25
CA ASP A 47 9.07 -9.37 -0.77
C ASP A 47 7.81 -9.82 -0.03
N LEU A 48 6.70 -9.91 -0.77
CA LEU A 48 5.36 -10.18 -0.24
C LEU A 48 5.17 -11.65 0.13
N ASP A 49 6.01 -12.54 -0.43
CA ASP A 49 5.86 -14.00 -0.36
C ASP A 49 6.79 -14.64 0.66
N LEU A 50 7.58 -13.83 1.38
CA LEU A 50 8.37 -14.32 2.49
C LEU A 50 7.49 -14.99 3.54
N GLN A 51 7.97 -16.13 4.03
CA GLN A 51 7.27 -16.93 5.02
C GLN A 51 7.94 -16.83 6.40
N ASN A 52 7.12 -16.78 7.45
CA ASN A 52 7.55 -16.92 8.85
C ASN A 52 7.85 -18.40 9.21
N VAL A 53 8.16 -18.69 10.48
CA VAL A 53 8.46 -20.08 10.94
C VAL A 53 7.29 -21.07 10.79
N ASN A 54 6.06 -20.56 10.69
CA ASN A 54 4.86 -21.36 10.41
C ASN A 54 4.56 -21.45 8.91
N LEU A 55 5.53 -21.06 8.07
CA LEU A 55 5.39 -20.96 6.63
C LEU A 55 4.26 -20.00 6.18
N GLN A 56 3.79 -19.11 7.06
CA GLN A 56 2.73 -18.16 6.71
C GLN A 56 3.35 -16.92 6.08
N THR A 57 2.75 -16.44 4.98
CA THR A 57 3.06 -15.13 4.39
C THR A 57 2.28 -14.01 5.07
N ALA A 58 2.61 -12.75 4.77
CA ALA A 58 1.82 -11.61 5.24
C ALA A 58 0.34 -11.70 4.81
N LEU A 59 0.05 -12.30 3.64
CA LEU A 59 -1.32 -12.50 3.16
C LEU A 59 -2.09 -13.50 4.04
N HIS A 60 -1.46 -14.59 4.49
CA HIS A 60 -2.10 -15.54 5.41
C HIS A 60 -2.55 -14.84 6.70
N LEU A 61 -1.65 -14.06 7.31
CA LEU A 61 -1.95 -13.34 8.55
C LEU A 61 -3.08 -12.31 8.38
N ALA A 62 -3.10 -11.61 7.24
CA ALA A 62 -4.17 -10.66 6.92
C ALA A 62 -5.52 -11.36 6.75
N VAL A 63 -5.55 -12.53 6.11
CA VAL A 63 -6.76 -13.34 5.92
C VAL A 63 -7.23 -13.93 7.25
N GLU A 64 -6.35 -14.54 8.04
CA GLU A 64 -6.66 -15.11 9.36
C GLU A 64 -7.33 -14.06 10.26
N ARG A 65 -6.84 -12.81 10.21
CA ARG A 65 -7.36 -11.69 11.00
C ARG A 65 -8.48 -10.89 10.33
N GLN A 66 -8.91 -11.29 9.13
CA GLN A 66 -10.00 -10.65 8.38
C GLN A 66 -9.74 -9.18 8.01
N HIS A 67 -8.47 -8.79 7.86
CA HIS A 67 -8.05 -7.44 7.51
C HIS A 67 -8.18 -7.19 6.00
N THR A 68 -9.42 -7.02 5.54
CA THR A 68 -9.77 -6.86 4.11
C THR A 68 -8.93 -5.83 3.35
N GLN A 69 -8.60 -4.70 3.99
CA GLN A 69 -7.82 -3.65 3.35
C GLN A 69 -6.37 -4.07 3.11
N ILE A 70 -5.77 -4.83 4.03
CA ILE A 70 -4.43 -5.41 3.84
C ILE A 70 -4.49 -6.49 2.76
N VAL A 71 -5.50 -7.36 2.77
CA VAL A 71 -5.68 -8.39 1.73
C VAL A 71 -5.73 -7.75 0.34
N ARG A 72 -6.58 -6.73 0.16
CA ARG A 72 -6.68 -5.98 -1.10
C ARG A 72 -5.35 -5.34 -1.50
N LEU A 73 -4.64 -4.75 -0.54
CA LEU A 73 -3.33 -4.16 -0.78
C LEU A 73 -2.34 -5.24 -1.29
N LEU A 74 -2.17 -6.34 -0.58
CA LEU A 74 -1.19 -7.38 -0.92
C LEU A 74 -1.49 -8.03 -2.28
N VAL A 75 -2.76 -8.35 -2.55
CA VAL A 75 -3.20 -8.87 -3.85
C VAL A 75 -2.89 -7.86 -4.98
N ARG A 76 -3.18 -6.57 -4.76
CA ARG A 76 -2.91 -5.51 -5.73
C ARG A 76 -1.42 -5.31 -6.00
N GLU A 77 -0.57 -5.46 -4.99
CA GLU A 77 0.88 -5.35 -5.15
C GLU A 77 1.53 -6.66 -5.67
N GLY A 78 0.72 -7.68 -6.00
CA GLY A 78 1.17 -8.90 -6.69
C GLY A 78 1.63 -10.04 -5.79
N ALA A 79 1.16 -10.11 -4.54
CA ALA A 79 1.45 -11.24 -3.67
C ALA A 79 0.95 -12.56 -4.28
N ASN A 80 1.73 -13.63 -4.14
CA ASN A 80 1.34 -14.95 -4.59
C ASN A 80 0.23 -15.53 -3.69
N LEU A 81 -0.93 -15.75 -4.28
CA LEU A 81 -2.14 -16.19 -3.57
C LEU A 81 -2.15 -17.69 -3.25
N ASN A 82 -1.16 -18.43 -3.74
CA ASN A 82 -1.11 -19.89 -3.71
C ASN A 82 0.05 -20.44 -2.88
N VAL A 83 0.77 -19.58 -2.15
CA VAL A 83 1.79 -20.02 -1.18
C VAL A 83 1.08 -20.81 -0.09
N ALA A 84 1.61 -21.98 0.24
CA ALA A 84 1.04 -22.85 1.26
C ALA A 84 1.77 -22.68 2.60
N ASP A 85 1.02 -22.67 3.69
CA ASP A 85 1.55 -22.60 5.04
C ASP A 85 2.04 -23.97 5.57
N LYS A 86 2.31 -24.06 6.88
CA LYS A 86 2.81 -25.28 7.51
C LYS A 86 1.79 -26.42 7.48
N ASP A 87 0.50 -26.16 7.37
CA ASP A 87 -0.54 -27.17 7.21
C ASP A 87 -0.87 -27.44 5.74
N GLY A 88 -0.16 -26.78 4.82
CA GLY A 88 -0.40 -26.83 3.39
C GLY A 88 -1.60 -25.99 2.97
N ASP A 89 -2.16 -25.20 3.88
CA ASP A 89 -3.29 -24.34 3.58
C ASP A 89 -2.80 -23.10 2.83
N THR A 90 -3.50 -22.76 1.75
CA THR A 90 -3.32 -21.48 1.05
C THR A 90 -4.16 -20.39 1.73
N PRO A 91 -3.94 -19.09 1.44
CA PRO A 91 -4.81 -18.03 1.94
C PRO A 91 -6.30 -18.26 1.66
N LEU A 92 -6.64 -18.94 0.54
CA LEU A 92 -8.04 -19.27 0.24
C LEU A 92 -8.60 -20.38 1.16
N HIS A 93 -7.79 -21.38 1.53
CA HIS A 93 -8.16 -22.37 2.55
C HIS A 93 -8.49 -21.70 3.88
N GLU A 94 -7.63 -20.78 4.32
CA GLU A 94 -7.81 -20.04 5.58
C GLU A 94 -9.07 -19.17 5.56
N ALA A 95 -9.34 -18.47 4.45
CA ALA A 95 -10.55 -17.66 4.30
C ALA A 95 -11.84 -18.49 4.46
N LEU A 96 -11.88 -19.67 3.84
CA LEU A 96 -13.02 -20.58 3.89
C LEU A 96 -13.13 -21.31 5.23
N ARG A 97 -12.00 -21.74 5.81
CA ARG A 97 -11.94 -22.31 7.17
C ARG A 97 -12.53 -21.33 8.19
N TYR A 98 -12.10 -20.06 8.15
CA TYR A 98 -12.61 -19.03 9.05
C TYR A 98 -14.10 -18.78 8.83
N HIS A 99 -14.55 -18.71 7.57
CA HIS A 99 -15.97 -18.55 7.23
C HIS A 99 -16.83 -19.66 7.85
N THR A 100 -16.44 -20.91 7.67
CA THR A 100 -17.13 -22.09 8.19
C THR A 100 -17.18 -22.07 9.72
N LEU A 101 -16.06 -21.79 10.38
CA LEU A 101 -16.00 -21.70 11.85
C LEU A 101 -16.86 -20.55 12.40
N SER A 102 -16.89 -19.42 11.69
CA SER A 102 -17.74 -18.27 12.05
C SER A 102 -19.22 -18.61 11.96
N GLN A 103 -19.64 -19.30 10.89
CA GLN A 103 -21.03 -19.77 10.74
C GLN A 103 -21.41 -20.76 11.84
N LEU A 104 -20.55 -21.73 12.15
CA LEU A 104 -20.82 -22.73 13.20
C LEU A 104 -20.94 -22.08 14.58
N ARG A 105 -20.08 -21.11 14.91
CA ARG A 105 -20.16 -20.36 16.18
C ARG A 105 -21.48 -19.59 16.29
N GLN A 106 -21.91 -18.93 15.22
CA GLN A 106 -23.18 -18.22 15.21
C GLN A 106 -24.38 -19.15 15.44
N LEU A 107 -24.38 -20.34 14.84
CA LEU A 107 -25.44 -21.34 15.04
C LEU A 107 -25.49 -21.84 16.49
N GLN A 108 -24.35 -21.93 17.17
CA GLN A 108 -24.27 -22.29 18.58
C GLN A 108 -24.76 -21.14 19.49
N ASP A 109 -24.44 -19.88 19.17
CA ASP A 109 -24.90 -18.71 19.92
C ASP A 109 -26.43 -18.49 19.84
N VAL A 110 -27.10 -18.95 18.77
CA VAL A 110 -28.58 -18.88 18.70
C VAL A 110 -29.26 -19.89 19.64
N GLN A 111 -28.56 -20.96 20.05
CA GLN A 111 -29.09 -21.94 21.01
C GLN A 111 -29.02 -21.40 22.45
N ASP A 112 -28.18 -20.39 22.72
CA ASP A 112 -28.13 -19.63 23.98
C ASP A 112 -29.17 -18.50 24.01
N VAL A 113 -30.45 -18.85 23.82
CA VAL A 113 -31.60 -17.92 23.88
C VAL A 113 -31.66 -17.15 25.22
N GLY A 114 -31.00 -17.64 26.27
CA GLY A 114 -30.88 -16.99 27.57
C GLY A 114 -30.15 -15.64 27.58
N ARG A 115 -29.28 -15.36 26.59
CA ARG A 115 -28.54 -14.08 26.52
C ARG A 115 -29.28 -12.95 25.79
N LEU A 116 -30.24 -13.27 24.92
CA LEU A 116 -31.04 -12.26 24.20
C LEU A 116 -31.94 -11.44 25.13
N LEU A 117 -32.27 -11.95 26.32
CA LEU A 117 -33.09 -11.25 27.31
C LEU A 117 -32.34 -10.15 28.08
N MET A 118 -31.01 -10.06 27.99
CA MET A 118 -30.20 -9.08 28.76
C MET A 118 -29.67 -7.88 27.94
N GLY A 119 -30.24 -7.59 26.78
CA GLY A 119 -30.11 -6.28 26.12
C GLY A 119 -28.69 -5.86 25.66
N LEU A 120 -27.70 -6.74 25.76
CA LEU A 120 -26.36 -6.52 25.19
C LEU A 120 -26.29 -7.20 23.83
N GLY A 121 -26.92 -6.58 22.83
CA GLY A 121 -26.83 -7.02 21.44
C GLY A 121 -25.37 -6.96 20.97
N ALA A 122 -24.81 -8.12 20.68
CA ALA A 122 -23.52 -8.24 20.02
C ALA A 122 -23.55 -7.50 18.67
N GLN A 123 -22.69 -6.49 18.54
CA GLN A 123 -22.44 -5.75 17.30
C GLN A 123 -21.85 -6.70 16.25
N GLY A 124 -22.70 -7.29 15.41
CA GLY A 124 -22.29 -8.16 14.32
C GLY A 124 -21.81 -7.39 13.09
N GLN A 125 -20.53 -7.05 13.04
CA GLN A 125 -19.88 -6.51 11.82
C GLN A 125 -19.22 -7.59 10.94
N ASP A 126 -19.12 -8.84 11.41
CA ASP A 126 -18.25 -9.85 10.79
C ASP A 126 -18.90 -10.68 9.66
N LYS A 127 -20.21 -10.50 9.40
CA LYS A 127 -20.99 -11.36 8.48
C LYS A 127 -20.57 -11.29 7.02
N LYS A 128 -19.76 -10.31 6.63
CA LYS A 128 -19.38 -10.05 5.23
C LYS A 128 -17.89 -10.18 4.94
N SER A 129 -17.02 -10.31 5.95
CA SER A 129 -15.58 -10.18 5.71
C SER A 129 -14.99 -11.44 5.06
N SER A 130 -15.30 -12.63 5.60
CA SER A 130 -14.60 -13.86 5.21
C SER A 130 -15.02 -14.41 3.85
N SER A 131 -16.32 -14.46 3.57
CA SER A 131 -16.84 -14.86 2.25
C SER A 131 -16.44 -13.85 1.18
N PHE A 132 -16.40 -12.56 1.51
CA PHE A 132 -15.87 -11.54 0.61
C PHE A 132 -14.39 -11.75 0.30
N ILE A 133 -13.56 -12.01 1.32
CA ILE A 133 -12.13 -12.29 1.12
C ILE A 133 -11.95 -13.53 0.24
N ALA A 134 -12.71 -14.61 0.48
CA ALA A 134 -12.64 -15.82 -0.34
C ALA A 134 -13.02 -15.54 -1.81
N CYS A 135 -14.15 -14.86 -2.06
CA CYS A 135 -14.56 -14.46 -3.40
C CYS A 135 -13.53 -13.55 -4.06
N PHE A 136 -12.96 -12.62 -3.30
CA PHE A 136 -11.95 -11.69 -3.80
C PHE A 136 -10.68 -12.43 -4.22
N LEU A 137 -10.16 -13.34 -3.39
CA LEU A 137 -8.97 -14.14 -3.73
C LEU A 137 -9.23 -15.02 -4.96
N ALA A 138 -10.37 -15.72 -5.02
CA ALA A 138 -10.74 -16.53 -6.18
C ALA A 138 -10.81 -15.71 -7.48
N ALA A 139 -11.43 -14.52 -7.42
CA ALA A 139 -11.51 -13.60 -8.55
C ALA A 139 -10.14 -13.06 -9.01
N HIS A 140 -9.12 -13.11 -8.15
CA HIS A 140 -7.75 -12.65 -8.46
C HIS A 140 -6.79 -13.82 -8.74
N GLY A 141 -7.29 -15.02 -9.01
CA GLY A 141 -6.48 -16.16 -9.47
C GLY A 141 -5.94 -17.04 -8.34
N ALA A 142 -6.54 -17.02 -7.15
CA ALA A 142 -6.29 -18.07 -6.18
C ALA A 142 -6.80 -19.42 -6.72
N ASP A 143 -5.96 -20.45 -6.59
CA ASP A 143 -6.24 -21.79 -7.06
C ASP A 143 -7.23 -22.51 -6.11
N LEU A 144 -8.28 -23.08 -6.71
CA LEU A 144 -9.35 -23.81 -6.02
C LEU A 144 -9.08 -25.31 -5.90
N GLU A 145 -8.06 -25.82 -6.57
CA GLU A 145 -7.76 -27.25 -6.70
C GLU A 145 -6.53 -27.69 -5.87
N LEU A 146 -5.75 -26.73 -5.36
CA LEU A 146 -4.60 -27.03 -4.50
C LEU A 146 -5.05 -27.74 -3.23
N LYS A 147 -4.41 -28.86 -2.91
CA LYS A 147 -4.72 -29.65 -1.71
C LYS A 147 -3.76 -29.32 -0.58
N ASN A 148 -4.32 -29.10 0.61
CA ASN A 148 -3.52 -29.00 1.83
C ASN A 148 -2.95 -30.36 2.26
N LYS A 149 -2.20 -30.41 3.37
CA LYS A 149 -1.62 -31.67 3.88
C LYS A 149 -2.64 -32.73 4.28
N LYS A 150 -3.90 -32.33 4.50
CA LYS A 150 -5.03 -33.25 4.76
C LYS A 150 -5.68 -33.76 3.48
N GLY A 151 -5.18 -33.36 2.31
CA GLY A 151 -5.72 -33.75 1.01
C GLY A 151 -7.01 -33.01 0.63
N GLN A 152 -7.37 -31.94 1.35
CA GLN A 152 -8.58 -31.16 1.13
C GLN A 152 -8.26 -29.97 0.23
N THR A 153 -9.13 -29.69 -0.73
CA THR A 153 -9.14 -28.44 -1.50
C THR A 153 -9.78 -27.30 -0.68
N PRO A 154 -9.61 -26.02 -1.06
CA PRO A 154 -10.35 -24.94 -0.43
C PRO A 154 -11.86 -25.15 -0.47
N LEU A 155 -12.39 -25.67 -1.58
CA LEU A 155 -13.83 -25.93 -1.74
C LEU A 155 -14.34 -27.01 -0.79
N ASP A 156 -13.52 -28.01 -0.44
CA ASP A 156 -13.88 -29.03 0.55
C ASP A 156 -14.07 -28.45 1.97
N LEU A 157 -13.51 -27.27 2.24
CA LEU A 157 -13.66 -26.56 3.51
C LEU A 157 -14.91 -25.66 3.56
N CYS A 158 -15.61 -25.48 2.43
CA CYS A 158 -16.79 -24.62 2.31
C CYS A 158 -18.09 -25.44 2.30
N PRO A 159 -18.89 -25.41 3.39
CA PRO A 159 -20.15 -26.14 3.45
C PRO A 159 -21.29 -25.45 2.69
N ASP A 160 -21.16 -24.15 2.33
CA ASP A 160 -22.20 -23.40 1.63
C ASP A 160 -22.14 -23.63 0.11
N PRO A 161 -23.14 -24.32 -0.48
CA PRO A 161 -23.16 -24.62 -1.91
C PRO A 161 -23.32 -23.39 -2.80
N ASN A 162 -23.89 -22.28 -2.29
CA ASN A 162 -24.01 -21.04 -3.06
C ASN A 162 -22.67 -20.30 -3.16
N LEU A 163 -21.90 -20.31 -2.06
CA LEU A 163 -20.56 -19.74 -2.04
C LEU A 163 -19.62 -20.54 -2.94
N CYS A 164 -19.66 -21.89 -2.88
CA CYS A 164 -18.88 -22.74 -3.79
C CYS A 164 -19.17 -22.42 -5.26
N LYS A 165 -20.45 -22.33 -5.66
CA LYS A 165 -20.84 -21.95 -7.02
C LYS A 165 -20.28 -20.59 -7.42
N THR A 166 -20.38 -19.61 -6.53
CA THR A 166 -19.87 -18.25 -6.78
C THR A 166 -18.36 -18.25 -6.99
N LEU A 167 -17.60 -18.97 -6.16
CA LEU A 167 -16.15 -19.11 -6.30
C LEU A 167 -15.76 -19.76 -7.63
N THR A 168 -16.46 -20.83 -8.03
CA THR A 168 -16.22 -21.50 -9.31
C THR A 168 -16.56 -20.62 -10.50
N THR A 169 -17.64 -19.84 -10.45
CA THR A 169 -18.00 -18.88 -11.51
C THR A 169 -16.94 -17.78 -11.63
N CYS A 170 -16.53 -17.18 -10.51
CA CYS A 170 -15.50 -16.14 -10.50
C CYS A 170 -14.15 -16.63 -11.06
N HIS A 171 -13.83 -17.92 -10.88
CA HIS A 171 -12.63 -18.52 -11.45
C HIS A 171 -12.74 -18.76 -12.96
N LYS A 172 -13.90 -19.22 -13.45
CA LYS A 172 -14.12 -19.51 -14.89
C LYS A 172 -14.20 -18.27 -15.77
N ASP A 173 -14.76 -17.18 -15.27
CA ASP A 173 -14.84 -15.92 -16.01
C ASP A 173 -13.44 -15.37 -16.39
N ARG A 174 -12.40 -15.83 -15.69
CA ARG A 174 -11.00 -15.52 -16.01
C ARG A 174 -10.47 -16.33 -17.19
N GLU A 175 -10.75 -17.63 -17.29
CA GLU A 175 -10.25 -18.49 -18.37
C GLU A 175 -10.80 -18.07 -19.76
N SER A 176 -11.92 -17.35 -19.81
CA SER A 176 -12.44 -16.74 -21.04
C SER A 176 -11.73 -15.44 -21.48
N HIS A 177 -10.82 -14.91 -20.67
CA HIS A 177 -10.10 -13.64 -20.92
C HIS A 177 -8.57 -13.81 -20.86
N ASP A 178 -8.02 -14.81 -21.54
CA ASP A 178 -6.58 -14.92 -21.77
C ASP A 178 -6.23 -14.49 -23.22
N ILE A 179 -5.81 -13.22 -23.37
CA ILE A 179 -4.69 -12.68 -24.16
C ILE A 179 -4.80 -11.15 -24.03
N GLU A 180 -4.17 -10.62 -22.99
CA GLU A 180 -3.34 -9.42 -23.05
C GLU A 180 -2.60 -9.39 -21.72
N THR A 181 -1.30 -9.17 -21.77
CA THR A 181 -0.45 -8.78 -20.63
C THR A 181 -1.01 -7.50 -20.02
N ALA A 182 -2.06 -7.63 -19.24
CA ALA A 182 -2.68 -6.55 -18.51
C ALA A 182 -1.96 -6.46 -17.17
N VAL A 183 -1.10 -5.46 -17.06
CA VAL A 183 -0.83 -4.81 -15.77
C VAL A 183 -2.19 -4.56 -15.13
N PRO A 184 -2.58 -5.22 -14.01
CA PRO A 184 -3.89 -5.01 -13.44
C PRO A 184 -3.93 -3.58 -12.90
N SER A 185 -4.68 -2.74 -13.60
CA SER A 185 -4.97 -1.37 -13.23
C SER A 185 -5.33 -1.30 -11.75
N ALA A 186 -4.48 -0.61 -11.00
CA ALA A 186 -4.68 -0.33 -9.59
C ALA A 186 -6.10 0.21 -9.33
N THR A 187 -6.56 0.05 -8.10
CA THR A 187 -7.77 0.66 -7.50
C THR A 187 -7.84 2.19 -7.72
N ILE A 188 -8.15 2.62 -8.94
CA ILE A 188 -8.35 4.01 -9.39
C ILE A 188 -9.76 4.48 -8.98
N ASP A 189 -10.63 3.54 -8.63
CA ASP A 189 -12.06 3.77 -8.51
C ASP A 189 -12.52 4.31 -7.15
N GLU A 190 -11.83 4.19 -6.01
CA GLU A 190 -12.43 4.55 -4.70
C GLU A 190 -12.23 6.02 -4.28
N CYS A 191 -13.30 6.72 -3.91
CA CYS A 191 -13.33 8.12 -3.48
C CYS A 191 -12.42 8.38 -2.27
N LEU A 192 -11.52 9.37 -2.36
CA LEU A 192 -10.59 9.73 -1.26
C LEU A 192 -11.27 10.32 -0.01
N VAL A 193 -12.58 10.56 -0.04
CA VAL A 193 -13.32 11.16 1.07
C VAL A 193 -14.16 10.12 1.80
N CYS A 194 -14.92 9.30 1.08
CA CYS A 194 -15.84 8.33 1.69
C CYS A 194 -15.39 6.88 1.53
N SER A 195 -14.40 6.58 0.70
CA SER A 195 -13.97 5.21 0.34
C SER A 195 -15.05 4.30 -0.29
N ASP A 196 -16.32 4.72 -0.29
CA ASP A 196 -17.45 3.92 -0.78
C ASP A 196 -17.83 4.23 -2.24
N GLY A 197 -17.67 5.49 -2.68
CA GLY A 197 -18.12 5.96 -3.99
C GLY A 197 -17.02 5.95 -5.04
N LYS A 198 -17.38 5.95 -6.33
CA LYS A 198 -16.39 5.94 -7.42
C LYS A 198 -15.71 7.31 -7.65
N ARG A 199 -14.42 7.37 -7.94
CA ARG A 199 -13.72 8.60 -8.39
C ARG A 199 -14.17 8.97 -9.79
N GLU A 200 -15.09 9.92 -9.87
CA GLU A 200 -15.70 10.31 -11.14
C GLU A 200 -15.81 11.83 -11.30
N MET A 201 -15.19 12.60 -10.40
CA MET A 201 -15.25 14.05 -10.42
C MET A 201 -13.91 14.66 -10.80
N LEU A 202 -13.87 15.28 -11.97
CA LEU A 202 -12.75 16.05 -12.49
C LEU A 202 -12.74 17.46 -11.89
N PHE A 203 -11.62 17.86 -11.30
CA PHE A 203 -11.42 19.18 -10.70
C PHE A 203 -10.63 20.12 -11.61
N SER A 204 -11.20 21.28 -11.91
CA SER A 204 -10.52 22.35 -12.65
C SER A 204 -9.93 23.39 -11.67
N PRO A 205 -8.75 23.97 -11.95
CA PRO A 205 -7.94 23.85 -13.18
C PRO A 205 -6.94 22.69 -13.17
N CYS A 206 -6.78 22.02 -12.04
CA CYS A 206 -5.71 21.04 -11.83
C CYS A 206 -5.83 19.78 -12.72
N GLY A 207 -7.04 19.41 -13.15
CA GLY A 207 -7.31 18.22 -13.96
C GLY A 207 -7.28 16.91 -13.18
N HIS A 208 -7.33 16.96 -11.85
CA HIS A 208 -7.29 15.77 -11.00
C HIS A 208 -8.68 15.17 -10.76
N VAL A 209 -8.71 13.85 -10.54
CA VAL A 209 -9.92 13.09 -10.21
C VAL A 209 -9.71 12.43 -8.85
N ALA A 210 -10.42 12.91 -7.82
CA ALA A 210 -10.10 12.59 -6.43
C ALA A 210 -11.27 11.97 -5.65
N CYS A 211 -12.52 12.24 -6.03
CA CYS A 211 -13.68 11.86 -5.23
C CYS A 211 -14.90 11.52 -6.09
N CYS A 212 -15.93 10.97 -5.44
CA CYS A 212 -17.24 10.74 -6.04
C CYS A 212 -18.07 12.02 -6.14
N ASN A 213 -19.15 11.94 -6.91
CA ASN A 213 -20.08 13.05 -7.12
C ASN A 213 -20.70 13.55 -5.80
N ALA A 214 -21.01 12.65 -4.86
CA ALA A 214 -21.59 13.02 -3.57
C ALA A 214 -20.61 13.79 -2.66
N CYS A 215 -19.31 13.50 -2.74
CA CYS A 215 -18.30 14.13 -1.90
C CYS A 215 -17.72 15.42 -2.50
N ALA A 216 -17.70 15.56 -3.83
CA ALA A 216 -17.09 16.69 -4.53
C ALA A 216 -17.56 18.08 -4.07
N PRO A 217 -18.84 18.33 -3.74
CA PRO A 217 -19.29 19.64 -3.26
C PRO A 217 -18.62 20.09 -1.96
N ARG A 218 -18.13 19.15 -1.13
CA ARG A 218 -17.47 19.44 0.15
C ARG A 218 -15.97 19.76 -0.02
N VAL A 219 -15.41 19.52 -1.20
CA VAL A 219 -13.98 19.65 -1.47
C VAL A 219 -13.66 21.03 -2.07
N LYS A 220 -13.03 21.90 -1.26
CA LYS A 220 -12.61 23.25 -1.66
C LYS A 220 -11.21 23.30 -2.28
N LYS A 221 -10.32 22.40 -1.86
CA LYS A 221 -8.95 22.23 -2.38
C LYS A 221 -8.76 20.79 -2.85
N CYS A 222 -8.06 20.60 -3.96
CA CYS A 222 -7.79 19.29 -4.53
C CYS A 222 -7.02 18.43 -3.52
N LEU A 223 -7.49 17.20 -3.29
CA LEU A 223 -6.88 16.29 -2.32
C LEU A 223 -5.51 15.77 -2.77
N ILE A 224 -5.18 15.94 -4.05
CA ILE A 224 -3.92 15.47 -4.66
C ILE A 224 -2.88 16.59 -4.68
N CYS A 225 -3.18 17.73 -5.31
CA CYS A 225 -2.23 18.83 -5.50
C CYS A 225 -2.44 20.04 -4.56
N ARG A 226 -3.47 20.03 -3.71
CA ARG A 226 -3.86 21.13 -2.80
C ARG A 226 -4.26 22.46 -3.47
N GLU A 227 -4.34 22.49 -4.81
CA GLU A 227 -4.83 23.65 -5.57
C GLU A 227 -6.33 23.91 -5.30
N ASN A 228 -6.77 25.17 -5.37
CA ASN A 228 -8.18 25.53 -5.19
C ASN A 228 -9.04 24.97 -6.34
N VAL A 229 -10.15 24.31 -5.99
CA VAL A 229 -11.06 23.73 -6.98
C VAL A 229 -12.06 24.80 -7.43
N LEU A 230 -11.93 25.23 -8.68
CA LEU A 230 -12.78 26.27 -9.29
C LEU A 230 -14.06 25.67 -9.87
N SER A 231 -13.97 24.58 -10.63
CA SER A 231 -15.14 23.85 -11.14
C SER A 231 -14.98 22.34 -10.97
N ARG A 232 -16.13 21.63 -10.94
CA ARG A 232 -16.20 20.17 -10.83
C ARG A 232 -17.05 19.65 -11.98
N THR A 233 -16.54 18.68 -12.72
CA THR A 233 -17.24 18.06 -13.84
C THR A 233 -17.31 16.56 -13.59
N LYS A 234 -18.51 15.98 -13.68
CA LYS A 234 -18.68 14.53 -13.63
C LYS A 234 -18.18 13.92 -14.93
N ILE A 235 -17.42 12.83 -14.81
CA ILE A 235 -16.91 12.07 -15.94
C ILE A 235 -18.03 11.17 -16.45
N GLU A 236 -18.48 11.46 -17.66
CA GLU A 236 -19.52 10.71 -18.36
C GLU A 236 -18.91 9.69 -19.32
N GLU A 237 -19.77 9.02 -20.08
CA GLU A 237 -19.37 8.09 -21.14
C GLU A 237 -18.62 8.80 -22.28
N CYS A 238 -17.82 8.03 -23.01
CA CYS A 238 -17.06 8.50 -24.15
C CYS A 238 -18.03 9.00 -25.22
N VAL A 239 -17.92 10.27 -25.60
CA VAL A 239 -18.80 10.91 -26.60
C VAL A 239 -18.61 10.32 -28.00
N VAL A 240 -17.53 9.58 -28.24
CA VAL A 240 -17.19 9.02 -29.55
C VAL A 240 -17.78 7.63 -29.77
N CYS A 241 -17.56 6.71 -28.81
CA CYS A 241 -18.03 5.32 -28.95
C CYS A 241 -19.26 5.01 -28.11
N SER A 242 -19.62 5.82 -27.12
CA SER A 242 -20.70 5.57 -26.15
C SER A 242 -20.59 4.27 -25.32
N ASP A 243 -19.64 3.38 -25.63
CA ASP A 243 -19.49 2.08 -24.98
C ASP A 243 -18.60 2.07 -23.73
N ARG A 244 -17.70 3.06 -23.60
CA ARG A 244 -16.69 3.12 -22.52
C ARG A 244 -16.74 4.46 -21.80
N LYS A 245 -16.35 4.52 -20.53
CA LYS A 245 -16.19 5.80 -19.82
C LYS A 245 -15.10 6.66 -20.46
N ALA A 246 -15.29 7.98 -20.44
CA ALA A 246 -14.21 8.89 -20.78
C ALA A 246 -13.08 8.76 -19.74
N SER A 247 -11.85 8.62 -20.19
CA SER A 247 -10.70 8.34 -19.32
C SER A 247 -9.46 9.15 -19.69
N VAL A 248 -9.54 10.03 -20.69
CA VAL A 248 -8.40 10.82 -21.17
C VAL A 248 -8.70 12.30 -21.04
N LEU A 249 -7.85 13.01 -20.30
CA LEU A 249 -7.88 14.46 -20.17
C LEU A 249 -7.06 15.11 -21.28
N PHE A 250 -7.68 15.99 -22.06
CA PHE A 250 -7.02 16.74 -23.11
C PHE A 250 -6.47 18.07 -22.60
N ARG A 251 -5.21 18.37 -22.91
CA ARG A 251 -4.60 19.70 -22.71
C ARG A 251 -4.43 20.41 -24.06
N PRO A 252 -4.62 21.74 -24.12
CA PRO A 252 -4.80 22.66 -22.98
C PRO A 252 -6.25 22.80 -22.50
N CYS A 253 -7.25 22.25 -23.21
CA CYS A 253 -8.66 22.58 -22.97
C CYS A 253 -9.27 22.01 -21.67
N GLY A 254 -8.66 21.00 -21.05
CA GLY A 254 -9.10 20.42 -19.78
C GLY A 254 -10.34 19.53 -19.87
N HIS A 255 -10.76 19.12 -21.07
CA HIS A 255 -11.92 18.24 -21.24
C HIS A 255 -11.52 16.76 -21.14
N MET A 256 -12.38 15.96 -20.51
CA MET A 256 -12.29 14.50 -20.48
C MET A 256 -13.56 13.92 -21.12
N CYS A 257 -13.49 13.63 -22.41
CA CYS A 257 -14.66 13.22 -23.22
C CYS A 257 -14.45 11.98 -24.09
N ALA A 258 -13.26 11.38 -24.06
CA ALA A 258 -12.93 10.20 -24.83
C ALA A 258 -12.31 9.10 -23.96
N CYS A 259 -12.59 7.84 -24.31
CA CYS A 259 -11.84 6.70 -23.79
C CYS A 259 -10.47 6.61 -24.50
N GLU A 260 -9.54 5.82 -23.95
CA GLU A 260 -8.16 5.70 -24.45
C GLU A 260 -8.07 5.36 -25.95
N SER A 261 -8.83 4.37 -26.40
CA SER A 261 -8.83 3.96 -27.80
C SER A 261 -9.33 5.06 -28.75
N CYS A 262 -10.37 5.79 -28.35
CA CYS A 262 -10.94 6.86 -29.16
C CYS A 262 -10.04 8.09 -29.14
N ALA A 263 -9.46 8.41 -27.98
CA ALA A 263 -8.55 9.52 -27.79
C ALA A 263 -7.32 9.39 -28.70
N ALA A 264 -6.76 8.18 -28.87
CA ALA A 264 -5.58 7.95 -29.71
C ALA A 264 -5.73 8.41 -31.17
N LEU A 265 -6.96 8.49 -31.68
CA LEU A 265 -7.26 8.93 -33.05
C LEU A 265 -7.55 10.44 -33.16
N MET A 266 -7.59 11.16 -32.05
CA MET A 266 -8.05 12.55 -32.00
C MET A 266 -6.89 13.55 -32.06
N LYS A 267 -6.99 14.52 -32.99
CA LYS A 267 -6.07 15.68 -33.05
C LYS A 267 -6.69 16.97 -32.50
N LYS A 268 -8.03 17.00 -32.37
CA LYS A 268 -8.81 18.13 -31.82
C LYS A 268 -9.86 17.58 -30.85
N CYS A 269 -10.13 18.33 -29.78
CA CYS A 269 -11.14 17.99 -28.80
C CYS A 269 -12.54 18.07 -29.43
N VAL A 270 -13.35 17.02 -29.29
CA VAL A 270 -14.70 16.99 -29.89
C VAL A 270 -15.65 18.01 -29.25
N GLN A 271 -15.45 18.35 -27.96
CA GLN A 271 -16.33 19.28 -27.24
C GLN A 271 -16.04 20.76 -27.58
N CYS A 272 -14.76 21.16 -27.64
CA CYS A 272 -14.39 22.58 -27.80
C CYS A 272 -13.62 22.87 -29.11
N ARG A 273 -13.36 21.86 -29.94
CA ARG A 273 -12.58 21.94 -31.19
C ARG A 273 -11.14 22.45 -31.04
N ALA A 274 -10.67 22.68 -29.81
CA ALA A 274 -9.28 23.05 -29.52
C ALA A 274 -8.31 21.94 -29.96
N GLN A 275 -7.13 22.34 -30.42
CA GLN A 275 -6.06 21.40 -30.77
C GLN A 275 -5.53 20.71 -29.51
N ILE A 276 -5.40 19.39 -29.58
CA ILE A 276 -4.90 18.58 -28.46
C ILE A 276 -3.38 18.58 -28.54
N GLN A 277 -2.71 19.02 -27.48
CA GLN A 277 -1.24 18.99 -27.36
C GLN A 277 -0.78 17.79 -26.55
N HIS A 278 -1.46 17.52 -25.44
CA HIS A 278 -1.17 16.39 -24.56
C HIS A 278 -2.46 15.65 -24.21
N MET A 279 -2.35 14.33 -24.09
CA MET A 279 -3.40 13.51 -23.51
C MET A 279 -2.88 12.80 -22.26
N LEU A 280 -3.60 13.01 -21.16
CA LEU A 280 -3.27 12.45 -19.85
C LEU A 280 -4.30 11.36 -19.52
N PRO A 281 -3.87 10.11 -19.35
CA PRO A 281 -4.77 9.05 -18.90
C PRO A 281 -5.27 9.30 -17.47
N LEU A 282 -6.42 8.70 -17.14
CA LEU A 282 -7.09 8.84 -15.86
C LEU A 282 -6.18 8.47 -14.68
N SER A 283 -5.26 7.51 -14.88
CA SER A 283 -4.25 7.12 -13.90
C SER A 283 -3.40 8.31 -13.41
N ILE A 284 -2.94 9.16 -14.33
CA ILE A 284 -2.20 10.40 -14.02
C ILE A 284 -3.11 11.40 -13.31
N CYS A 285 -4.34 11.56 -13.81
CA CYS A 285 -5.34 12.45 -13.20
C CYS A 285 -5.71 12.03 -11.75
N CYS A 286 -5.58 10.75 -11.41
CA CYS A 286 -5.79 10.24 -10.06
C CYS A 286 -4.54 10.33 -9.16
N GLY A 287 -3.47 11.00 -9.62
CA GLY A 287 -2.24 11.24 -8.85
C GLY A 287 -1.27 10.06 -8.82
N ARG A 288 -1.39 9.11 -9.74
CA ARG A 288 -0.43 8.02 -9.95
C ARG A 288 0.57 8.37 -11.06
N GLY A 289 1.67 7.64 -11.13
CA GLY A 289 2.59 7.71 -12.27
C GLY A 289 1.95 7.15 -13.54
N GLY A 290 2.40 7.63 -14.70
CA GLY A 290 1.96 7.19 -16.02
C GLY A 290 2.62 8.04 -17.11
N ASP A 291 2.55 7.57 -18.36
CA ASP A 291 3.16 8.26 -19.49
C ASP A 291 2.20 9.30 -20.09
N VAL A 292 2.72 10.51 -20.30
CA VAL A 292 2.00 11.57 -20.99
C VAL A 292 2.13 11.36 -22.49
N THR A 293 1.01 11.27 -23.19
CA THR A 293 1.03 11.17 -24.66
C THR A 293 1.13 12.55 -25.28
N TYR A 294 2.12 12.75 -26.16
CA TYR A 294 2.34 13.99 -26.89
C TYR A 294 1.84 13.83 -28.32
N VAL A 295 0.92 14.70 -28.73
CA VAL A 295 0.39 14.68 -30.10
C VAL A 295 1.35 15.44 -30.99
N LYS A 296 2.21 14.72 -31.71
CA LYS A 296 3.09 15.34 -32.71
C LYS A 296 2.26 15.93 -33.85
N ASN A 297 2.40 17.23 -34.06
CA ASN A 297 1.93 17.85 -35.29
C ASN A 297 2.83 17.38 -36.42
N SER A 298 2.29 16.59 -37.35
CA SER A 298 2.88 16.40 -38.67
C SER A 298 2.78 17.73 -39.42
N ASN A 299 3.70 18.64 -39.13
CA ASN A 299 4.11 19.80 -39.92
C ASN A 299 5.24 20.52 -39.17
N THR A 300 6.46 19.98 -39.25
CA THR A 300 7.72 20.72 -39.51
C THR A 300 8.90 19.75 -39.51
N THR A 301 9.70 19.87 -40.56
CA THR A 301 11.00 19.27 -40.83
C THR A 301 12.11 19.80 -39.91
N GLU A 302 13.24 19.07 -39.90
CA GLU A 302 14.58 19.41 -39.37
C GLU A 302 14.84 19.08 -37.89
N LEU A 303 16.02 18.65 -37.42
CA LEU A 303 17.27 18.07 -37.94
C LEU A 303 18.07 17.63 -36.67
N LYS A 304 18.75 16.48 -36.72
CA LYS A 304 20.01 16.08 -36.06
C LYS A 304 20.33 16.49 -34.59
N ASN A 305 20.69 15.52 -33.73
CA ASN A 305 22.10 15.11 -33.49
C ASN A 305 22.22 13.96 -32.47
N ASP A 306 23.11 13.02 -32.81
CA ASP A 306 23.63 11.92 -32.01
C ASP A 306 24.79 12.35 -31.09
N GLN A 307 25.22 11.40 -30.24
CA GLN A 307 26.42 11.35 -29.36
C GLN A 307 26.18 11.91 -27.94
N GLU A 308 26.60 11.26 -26.84
CA GLU A 308 27.86 10.57 -26.58
C GLU A 308 27.74 9.35 -25.62
N GLU A 309 28.55 8.33 -25.89
CA GLU A 309 29.04 7.32 -24.94
C GLU A 309 30.24 7.88 -24.15
N GLU A 310 30.41 7.52 -22.88
CA GLU A 310 31.75 7.37 -22.28
C GLU A 310 31.81 6.21 -21.28
N ILE A 311 32.95 5.51 -21.36
CA ILE A 311 33.34 4.24 -20.72
C ILE A 311 34.38 4.52 -19.63
N SER A 312 34.36 3.74 -18.53
CA SER A 312 35.55 3.25 -17.78
C SER A 312 35.06 2.24 -16.71
N GLN A 313 35.32 0.91 -16.72
CA GLN A 313 36.57 0.13 -16.61
C GLN A 313 37.49 0.64 -15.49
N GLN A 314 37.96 -0.09 -14.47
CA GLN A 314 38.15 -1.50 -14.10
C GLN A 314 38.39 -1.54 -12.56
N ASN A 315 38.17 -2.67 -11.85
CA ASN A 315 39.26 -3.57 -11.39
C ASN A 315 38.78 -4.67 -10.41
N THR A 316 39.65 -5.67 -10.26
CA THR A 316 39.47 -7.06 -9.83
C THR A 316 39.92 -7.35 -8.37
N GLY A 317 39.51 -8.52 -7.86
CA GLY A 317 40.03 -9.19 -6.64
C GLY A 317 38.87 -9.74 -5.78
N GLY A 318 38.74 -11.01 -5.40
CA GLY A 318 39.66 -12.14 -5.33
C GLY A 318 39.62 -12.74 -3.91
N GLY A 319 38.84 -13.82 -3.71
CA GLY A 319 39.00 -14.85 -2.66
C GLY A 319 38.75 -14.51 -1.17
N GLU A 320 37.81 -15.20 -0.52
CA GLU A 320 38.09 -16.37 0.36
C GLU A 320 36.90 -16.71 1.27
N ALA A 321 36.64 -18.01 1.37
CA ALA A 321 35.64 -18.63 2.23
C ALA A 321 36.27 -18.97 3.60
N LEU A 322 35.55 -18.73 4.70
CA LEU A 322 35.82 -19.37 5.98
C LEU A 322 34.52 -19.86 6.61
N LEU A 323 34.53 -21.15 6.95
CA LEU A 323 33.48 -21.92 7.60
C LEU A 323 33.74 -22.05 9.11
N MET A 324 32.63 -22.28 9.85
CA MET A 324 32.47 -22.84 11.21
C MET A 324 32.82 -21.89 12.39
N ASN A 325 32.19 -21.93 13.57
CA ASN A 325 31.36 -22.97 14.21
C ASN A 325 30.47 -22.35 15.31
N ASN A 326 29.42 -23.09 15.70
CA ASN A 326 28.52 -22.83 16.83
C ASN A 326 29.23 -22.99 18.18
N GLY A 327 28.88 -22.12 19.15
CA GLY A 327 29.23 -22.27 20.57
C GLY A 327 28.13 -21.67 21.44
N SER A 328 27.28 -22.52 22.01
CA SER A 328 26.14 -22.17 22.86
C SER A 328 26.54 -21.86 24.31
N ARG A 329 25.62 -21.14 25.01
CA ARG A 329 25.35 -21.09 26.46
C ARG A 329 26.18 -20.13 27.34
N ASP A 330 25.59 -18.98 27.64
CA ASP A 330 25.03 -18.61 28.96
C ASP A 330 24.94 -17.08 29.04
N THR A 331 23.84 -16.54 28.49
CA THR A 331 23.84 -15.14 28.05
C THR A 331 22.59 -14.37 28.48
N SER A 332 21.68 -15.01 29.21
CA SER A 332 20.41 -14.37 29.60
C SER A 332 20.61 -13.21 30.59
N HIS A 333 21.46 -13.33 31.61
CA HIS A 333 21.59 -12.27 32.62
C HIS A 333 22.58 -11.17 32.23
N SER A 334 23.68 -11.55 31.56
CA SER A 334 24.69 -10.62 31.03
C SER A 334 24.10 -9.73 29.95
N ASP A 335 23.30 -10.30 29.04
CA ASP A 335 22.80 -9.55 27.89
C ASP A 335 21.61 -8.68 28.26
N ILE A 336 20.78 -9.10 29.23
CA ILE A 336 19.76 -8.22 29.82
C ILE A 336 20.42 -7.01 30.50
N GLN A 337 21.53 -7.18 31.22
CA GLN A 337 22.26 -6.06 31.82
C GLN A 337 22.88 -5.14 30.75
N LYS A 338 23.48 -5.70 29.70
CA LYS A 338 24.02 -4.92 28.57
C LYS A 338 22.92 -4.13 27.85
N LEU A 339 21.76 -4.76 27.61
CA LEU A 339 20.61 -4.11 26.97
C LEU A 339 20.01 -3.01 27.86
N GLN A 340 19.92 -3.25 29.17
CA GLN A 340 19.47 -2.24 30.13
C GLN A 340 20.44 -1.04 30.17
N GLN A 341 21.76 -1.30 30.15
CA GLN A 341 22.77 -0.25 30.07
C GLN A 341 22.67 0.53 28.76
N GLN A 342 22.53 -0.15 27.62
CA GLN A 342 22.37 0.50 26.31
C GLN A 342 21.10 1.36 26.24
N LEU A 343 19.99 0.89 26.83
CA LEU A 343 18.74 1.63 26.87
C LEU A 343 18.83 2.86 27.78
N GLN A 344 19.61 2.78 28.85
CA GLN A 344 19.93 3.89 29.73
C GLN A 344 20.84 4.93 29.02
N ASP A 345 21.88 4.47 28.33
CA ASP A 345 22.79 5.33 27.57
C ASP A 345 22.05 6.08 26.44
N ILE A 346 21.14 5.38 25.73
CA ILE A 346 20.29 6.00 24.70
C ILE A 346 19.32 7.02 25.31
N LYS A 347 18.73 6.73 26.48
CA LYS A 347 17.92 7.71 27.22
C LYS A 347 18.73 8.94 27.56
N GLU A 348 19.92 8.80 28.13
CA GLU A 348 20.79 9.94 28.50
C GLU A 348 21.23 10.76 27.27
N GLN A 349 21.49 10.10 26.14
CA GLN A 349 21.85 10.78 24.90
C GLN A 349 20.68 11.52 24.25
N THR A 350 19.44 11.11 24.48
CA THR A 350 18.24 11.71 23.88
C THR A 350 17.52 12.69 24.80
N MET A 351 17.79 12.66 26.10
CA MET A 351 17.23 13.58 27.08
C MET A 351 17.93 14.95 27.08
N CYS A 352 17.16 16.00 27.34
CA CYS A 352 17.64 17.37 27.43
C CYS A 352 18.66 17.48 28.57
N PRO A 353 19.88 17.97 28.31
CA PRO A 353 20.95 18.04 29.31
C PRO A 353 20.66 19.07 30.41
N VAL A 354 19.61 19.88 30.26
CA VAL A 354 19.23 20.94 31.20
C VAL A 354 18.18 20.45 32.19
N CYS A 355 17.09 19.85 31.71
CA CYS A 355 16.00 19.41 32.59
C CYS A 355 15.99 17.91 32.87
N LEU A 356 16.73 17.10 32.11
CA LEU A 356 16.78 15.63 32.15
C LEU A 356 15.42 14.91 31.95
N ASP A 357 14.30 15.63 31.97
CA ASP A 357 12.95 15.06 31.88
C ASP A 357 12.34 15.02 30.47
N ARG A 358 12.88 15.83 29.54
CA ARG A 358 12.28 16.03 28.21
C ARG A 358 13.28 15.65 27.14
N LEU A 359 12.82 15.06 26.04
CA LEU A 359 13.68 14.73 24.90
C LEU A 359 14.20 16.00 24.19
N LYS A 360 15.38 15.90 23.59
CA LYS A 360 15.96 16.94 22.73
C LYS A 360 15.11 17.07 21.46
N ASN A 361 14.42 18.18 21.31
CA ASN A 361 13.63 18.53 20.12
C ASN A 361 14.01 19.91 19.56
N MET A 362 15.15 20.46 19.99
CA MET A 362 15.70 21.71 19.51
C MET A 362 17.22 21.58 19.44
N ILE A 363 17.83 22.06 18.35
CA ILE A 363 19.29 22.11 18.15
C ILE A 363 19.73 23.55 17.91
N PHE A 364 20.83 23.96 18.54
CA PHE A 364 21.50 25.23 18.27
C PHE A 364 22.44 25.11 17.07
N LEU A 365 22.77 26.24 16.43
CA LEU A 365 23.70 26.25 15.29
C LEU A 365 25.07 25.61 15.58
N CYS A 366 25.48 25.58 16.86
CA CYS A 366 26.71 24.90 17.30
C CYS A 366 26.61 23.37 17.35
N GLY A 367 25.48 22.77 16.99
CA GLY A 367 25.25 21.32 16.91
C GLY A 367 24.73 20.66 18.18
N HIS A 368 24.63 21.40 19.29
CA HIS A 368 24.14 20.87 20.57
C HIS A 368 22.62 21.02 20.73
N GLY A 369 21.99 20.02 21.33
CA GLY A 369 20.53 19.94 21.47
C GLY A 369 19.99 20.04 22.89
N THR A 370 18.84 20.69 23.02
CA THR A 370 18.04 20.79 24.25
C THR A 370 16.57 20.51 23.94
N CYS A 371 15.72 20.38 24.95
CA CYS A 371 14.29 20.52 24.72
C CYS A 371 13.94 21.99 24.44
N GLN A 372 12.85 22.23 23.73
CA GLN A 372 12.38 23.57 23.35
C GLN A 372 12.19 24.47 24.58
N MET A 373 11.53 23.96 25.63
CA MET A 373 11.25 24.72 26.85
C MET A 373 12.51 25.23 27.56
N CYS A 374 13.61 24.46 27.51
CA CYS A 374 14.89 24.89 28.05
C CYS A 374 15.63 25.80 27.07
N GLY A 375 15.69 25.44 25.79
CA GLY A 375 16.45 26.18 24.77
C GLY A 375 15.92 27.59 24.48
N ASP A 376 14.61 27.82 24.66
CA ASP A 376 13.99 29.14 24.48
C ASP A 376 14.44 30.16 25.54
N ARG A 377 14.90 29.71 26.71
CA ARG A 377 15.34 30.58 27.81
C ARG A 377 16.85 30.82 27.85
N MET A 378 17.60 30.18 26.96
CA MET A 378 19.07 30.22 26.96
C MET A 378 19.60 31.25 25.95
N SER A 379 20.52 32.10 26.39
CA SER A 379 21.32 32.98 25.54
C SER A 379 22.64 32.32 25.07
N GLU A 380 23.11 31.30 25.78
CA GLU A 380 24.33 30.56 25.49
C GLU A 380 24.09 29.06 25.52
N CYS A 381 24.83 28.31 24.70
CA CYS A 381 24.73 26.86 24.67
C CYS A 381 25.27 26.26 26.00
N PRO A 382 24.50 25.40 26.70
CA PRO A 382 24.92 24.84 27.97
C PRO A 382 26.10 23.86 27.86
N ILE A 383 26.40 23.36 26.65
CA ILE A 383 27.47 22.38 26.41
C ILE A 383 28.76 23.07 25.98
N CYS A 384 28.71 23.97 24.98
CA CYS A 384 29.92 24.62 24.44
C CYS A 384 30.05 26.11 24.73
N ARG A 385 29.11 26.72 25.47
CA ARG A 385 29.10 28.13 25.89
C ARG A 385 29.18 29.17 24.76
N LYS A 386 28.93 28.75 23.51
CA LYS A 386 28.76 29.66 22.38
C LYS A 386 27.40 30.36 22.46
N ALA A 387 27.34 31.62 22.04
CA ALA A 387 26.09 32.37 21.94
C ALA A 387 25.09 31.66 21.01
N VAL A 388 23.79 31.73 21.35
CA VAL A 388 22.72 31.07 20.59
C VAL A 388 22.16 32.02 19.54
N ASP A 389 22.69 31.95 18.32
CA ASP A 389 22.25 32.80 17.20
C ASP A 389 21.00 32.26 16.48
N LYS A 390 20.86 30.93 16.37
CA LYS A 390 19.72 30.26 15.72
C LYS A 390 19.31 29.02 16.49
N ARG A 391 17.99 28.84 16.61
CA ARG A 391 17.32 27.68 17.22
C ARG A 391 16.56 26.93 16.12
N ILE A 392 16.84 25.64 15.96
CA ILE A 392 16.20 24.78 14.95
C ILE A 392 15.37 23.75 15.70
N LEU A 393 14.05 23.75 15.48
CA LEU A 393 13.15 22.74 16.05
C LEU A 393 13.18 21.47 15.21
N LEU A 394 13.34 20.33 15.88
CA LEU A 394 13.24 19.01 15.29
C LEU A 394 11.82 18.50 15.53
N TYR A 395 11.01 18.43 14.47
CA TYR A 395 9.64 17.92 14.49
C TYR A 395 9.57 16.43 14.18
#